data_AF-X0YTT9-F1
#
_entry.id   AF-X0YTT9-F1
#
_cell.length_a   1.000
_cell.length_b   1.000
_cell.length_c   1.000
_cell.angle_alpha   90.00
_cell.angle_beta   90.00
_cell.angle_gamma   90.00
#
_symmetry.space_group_name_H-M   'P 1'
#
loop_
_entity.id
_entity.type
_entity.pdbx_description
1 polymer ?
#
loop_
_entity_poly.entity_id
_entity_poly.type
_entity_poly.pdbx_seq_one_letter_code
_entity_poly.pdbx_strand_id
1 'polypeptide(L)'
;MIGKVTIRFPTEKKISVMNVEGEKVHRKGLTLKRLTVGQTYKTSFAITAELIESFARVTADHNPIHLDENYAGQTIFKNRVAQGMLGAGL
;
A
#
# COMPACT_ATOMS: atom_id res chain seq x y z
N MET A 1 2.51 -17.21 3.11
CA MET A 1 2.30 -17.50 1.67
C MET A 1 1.84 -16.23 0.99
N ILE A 2 2.66 -15.64 0.12
CA ILE A 2 2.36 -14.37 -0.55
C ILE A 2 1.78 -14.70 -1.94
N GLY A 3 0.48 -14.47 -2.12
CA GLY A 3 -0.21 -14.76 -3.38
C GLY A 3 0.19 -13.81 -4.51
N LYS A 4 0.51 -14.36 -5.68
CA LYS A 4 0.71 -13.57 -6.92
C LYS A 4 -0.63 -12.96 -7.36
N VAL A 5 -0.66 -11.66 -7.63
CA VAL A 5 -1.78 -10.98 -8.30
C VAL A 5 -1.34 -10.52 -9.68
N THR A 6 -1.98 -11.04 -10.72
CA THR A 6 -1.72 -10.70 -12.13
C THR A 6 -2.62 -9.53 -12.55
N ILE A 7 -2.04 -8.42 -13.01
CA ILE A 7 -2.79 -7.30 -13.61
C ILE A 7 -2.88 -7.55 -15.12
N ARG A 8 -4.10 -7.62 -15.66
CA ARG A 8 -4.37 -7.62 -17.11
C ARG A 8 -4.88 -6.23 -17.50
N PHE A 9 -4.21 -5.60 -18.47
CA PHE A 9 -4.72 -4.40 -19.14
C PHE A 9 -5.44 -4.82 -20.42
N PRO A 10 -6.66 -4.32 -20.70
CA PRO A 10 -7.25 -4.50 -22.01
C PRO A 10 -6.59 -3.52 -22.99
N THR A 11 -6.32 -4.00 -24.21
CA THR A 11 -5.75 -3.30 -25.39
C THR A 11 -4.21 -3.22 -25.50
N GLU A 12 -3.68 -4.26 -26.17
CA GLU A 12 -2.56 -4.27 -27.14
C GLU A 12 -1.17 -3.69 -26.82
N LYS A 13 -0.83 -3.35 -25.58
CA LYS A 13 0.59 -3.25 -25.18
C LYS A 13 0.91 -4.14 -24.00
N LYS A 14 1.58 -5.27 -24.29
CA LYS A 14 2.35 -6.04 -23.32
C LYS A 14 3.42 -5.11 -22.73
N ILE A 15 3.18 -4.58 -21.55
CA ILE A 15 4.23 -4.06 -20.70
C ILE A 15 4.57 -5.20 -19.75
N SER A 16 5.66 -5.90 -20.03
CA SER A 16 6.22 -6.89 -19.11
C SER A 16 6.81 -6.15 -17.91
N VAL A 17 6.17 -6.25 -16.76
CA VAL A 17 6.78 -5.83 -15.50
C VAL A 17 7.32 -7.09 -14.82
N MET A 18 8.65 -7.23 -14.86
CA MET A 18 9.38 -8.27 -14.14
C MET A 18 9.36 -7.95 -12.65
N ASN A 19 9.37 -9.00 -11.82
CA ASN A 19 9.63 -8.86 -10.39
C ASN A 19 11.02 -8.24 -10.19
N VAL A 20 11.11 -7.21 -9.36
CA VAL A 20 12.40 -6.80 -8.78
C VAL A 20 12.14 -6.30 -7.36
N GLU A 21 12.64 -7.05 -6.39
CA GLU A 21 12.96 -6.49 -5.08
C GLU A 21 14.00 -5.38 -5.31
N GLY A 22 13.74 -4.17 -4.80
CA GLY A 22 14.76 -3.12 -4.71
C GLY A 22 14.83 -2.04 -5.81
N GLU A 23 14.03 -2.08 -6.89
CA GLU A 23 14.03 -1.00 -7.88
C GLU A 23 12.79 -0.10 -7.82
N LYS A 24 13.02 1.23 -7.81
CA LYS A 24 11.96 2.24 -7.95
C LYS A 24 11.29 2.09 -9.31
N VAL A 25 10.13 1.43 -9.33
CA VAL A 25 9.32 1.29 -10.55
C VAL A 25 8.75 2.66 -10.94
N HIS A 26 9.32 3.28 -11.98
CA HIS A 26 8.75 4.50 -12.57
C HIS A 26 7.52 4.11 -13.40
N ARG A 27 6.35 4.04 -12.76
CA ARG A 27 5.07 3.76 -13.43
C ARG A 27 4.70 4.98 -14.28
N LYS A 28 5.01 4.94 -15.58
CA LYS A 28 4.61 6.00 -16.51
C LYS A 28 3.08 6.04 -16.59
N GLY A 29 2.48 7.08 -16.01
CA GLY A 29 1.03 7.26 -16.01
C GLY A 29 0.44 7.47 -17.40
N LEU A 30 -0.87 7.30 -17.53
CA LEU A 30 -1.59 7.69 -18.73
C LEU A 30 -1.77 9.21 -18.77
N THR A 31 -1.74 9.79 -19.97
CA THR A 31 -2.17 11.17 -20.16
C THR A 31 -3.69 11.25 -20.06
N LEU A 32 -4.24 12.42 -19.77
CA LEU A 32 -5.69 12.62 -19.66
C LEU A 32 -6.45 12.14 -20.91
N LYS A 33 -5.90 12.39 -22.11
CA LYS A 33 -6.47 11.95 -23.40
C LYS A 33 -6.56 10.42 -23.55
N ARG A 34 -5.88 9.66 -22.70
CA ARG A 34 -5.81 8.18 -22.76
C ARG A 34 -6.57 7.51 -21.62
N LEU A 35 -7.18 8.26 -20.71
CA LEU A 35 -8.06 7.73 -19.67
C LEU A 35 -9.48 7.57 -20.23
N THR A 36 -10.15 6.48 -19.86
CA THR A 36 -11.55 6.22 -20.24
C THR A 36 -12.39 5.85 -19.03
N VAL A 37 -13.69 6.17 -19.07
CA VAL A 37 -14.63 5.81 -18.02
C VAL A 37 -14.73 4.29 -17.91
N GLY A 38 -14.74 3.77 -16.69
CA GLY A 38 -14.73 2.34 -16.40
C GLY A 38 -13.34 1.71 -16.34
N GLN A 39 -12.28 2.48 -16.58
CA GLN A 39 -10.91 2.01 -16.38
C GLN A 39 -10.63 1.76 -14.88
N THR A 40 -10.00 0.63 -14.58
CA THR A 40 -9.64 0.24 -13.21
C THR A 40 -8.13 0.05 -13.06
N TYR A 41 -7.65 0.23 -11.82
CA TYR A 41 -6.28 -0.04 -11.43
C TYR A 41 -6.27 -0.69 -10.05
N LYS A 42 -5.37 -1.64 -9.83
CA LYS A 42 -5.17 -2.30 -8.56
C LYS A 42 -3.68 -2.47 -8.30
N THR A 43 -3.29 -2.23 -7.06
CA THR A 43 -1.95 -2.50 -6.56
C THR A 43 -2.09 -3.10 -5.16
N SER A 44 -1.03 -3.77 -4.69
CA SER A 44 -0.98 -4.33 -3.34
C SER A 44 0.28 -3.84 -2.67
N PHE A 45 0.17 -3.49 -1.39
CA PHE A 45 1.28 -3.08 -0.56
C PHE A 45 1.25 -3.91 0.73
N ALA A 46 2.41 -4.38 1.17
CA ALA A 46 2.55 -5.00 2.48
C ALA A 46 2.77 -3.89 3.50
N ILE A 47 1.89 -3.79 4.49
CA ILE A 47 2.08 -2.90 5.64
C ILE A 47 2.90 -3.65 6.67
N THR A 48 4.08 -3.12 7.00
CA THR A 48 4.99 -3.71 7.98
C THR A 48 5.07 -2.85 9.24
N ALA A 49 5.62 -3.41 10.33
CA ALA A 49 5.83 -2.66 11.56
C ALA A 49 6.74 -1.45 11.32
N GLU A 50 7.78 -1.60 10.49
CA GLU A 50 8.71 -0.52 10.16
C GLU A 50 8.02 0.64 9.43
N LEU A 51 7.02 0.35 8.58
CA LEU A 51 6.21 1.39 7.92
C LEU A 51 5.32 2.12 8.92
N ILE A 52 4.68 1.40 9.84
CA ILE A 52 3.84 1.98 10.90
C ILE A 52 4.67 2.90 11.81
N GLU A 53 5.85 2.45 12.22
CA GLU A 53 6.77 3.23 13.05
C GLU A 53 7.33 4.44 12.29
N SER A 54 7.70 4.26 11.02
CA SER A 54 8.20 5.35 10.18
C SER A 54 7.13 6.42 9.96
N PHE A 55 5.89 6.00 9.73
CA PHE A 55 4.76 6.91 9.57
C PHE A 55 4.53 7.71 10.85
N ALA A 56 4.47 7.04 12.01
CA ALA A 56 4.35 7.70 13.31
C ALA A 56 5.45 8.76 13.53
N ARG A 57 6.71 8.45 13.21
CA ARG A 57 7.84 9.40 13.35
C ARG A 57 7.66 10.66 12.49
N VAL A 58 7.13 10.52 11.27
CA VAL A 58 7.02 11.64 10.32
C VAL A 58 5.76 12.47 10.57
N THR A 59 4.67 11.85 10.99
CA THR A 59 3.38 12.53 11.21
C THR A 59 3.15 12.97 12.65
N ALA A 60 4.00 12.52 13.59
CA ALA A 60 3.82 12.64 15.03
C ALA A 60 2.55 11.94 15.57
N ASP A 61 1.91 11.06 14.78
CA ASP A 61 0.83 10.20 15.25
C ASP A 61 1.40 9.01 16.02
N HIS A 62 1.67 9.24 17.31
CA HIS A 62 2.16 8.26 18.26
C HIS A 62 1.05 7.62 19.11
N ASN A 63 -0.18 7.53 18.59
CA ASN A 63 -1.26 6.86 19.32
C ASN A 63 -0.83 5.41 19.67
N PRO A 64 -0.91 5.00 20.95
CA PRO A 64 -0.45 3.68 21.40
C PRO A 64 -1.17 2.53 20.70
N ILE A 65 -2.34 2.76 20.10
CA ILE A 65 -3.05 1.74 19.29
C ILE A 65 -2.22 1.24 18.09
N HIS A 66 -1.26 2.04 17.62
CA HIS A 66 -0.39 1.72 16.49
C HIS A 66 0.95 1.12 16.92
N LEU A 67 1.41 1.42 18.14
CA LEU A 67 2.81 1.22 18.55
C LEU A 67 2.96 0.28 19.75
N ASP A 68 1.95 0.15 20.60
CA ASP A 68 1.99 -0.63 21.84
C ASP A 68 1.04 -1.84 21.76
N GLU A 69 1.63 -3.04 21.76
CA GLU A 69 0.89 -4.30 21.70
C GLU A 69 0.03 -4.55 22.94
N ASN A 70 0.50 -4.16 24.13
CA ASN A 70 -0.22 -4.36 25.39
C ASN A 70 -1.45 -3.44 25.46
N TYR A 71 -1.30 -2.19 25.02
CA TYR A 71 -2.43 -1.27 24.92
C TYR A 71 -3.42 -1.77 23.86
N ALA A 72 -2.94 -2.08 22.66
CA ALA A 72 -3.80 -2.49 21.55
C ALA A 72 -4.56 -3.80 21.85
N GLY A 73 -3.93 -4.75 22.56
CA GLY A 73 -4.55 -6.00 23.02
C GLY A 73 -5.78 -5.82 23.91
N GLN A 74 -5.83 -4.71 24.67
CA GLN A 74 -6.96 -4.38 25.54
C GLN A 74 -8.12 -3.73 24.79
N THR A 75 -7.90 -3.25 23.56
CA THR A 75 -8.93 -2.61 22.75
C THR A 75 -9.85 -3.64 22.06
N ILE A 76 -10.81 -3.14 21.26
CA ILE A 76 -11.64 -3.99 20.38
C ILE A 76 -10.84 -4.63 19.24
N PHE A 77 -9.69 -4.07 18.88
CA PHE A 77 -8.87 -4.55 17.76
C PHE A 77 -7.99 -5.75 18.13
N LYS A 78 -7.74 -5.96 19.43
CA LYS A 78 -6.98 -7.08 20.02
C LYS A 78 -5.51 -7.22 19.58
N ASN A 79 -5.04 -6.40 18.66
CA ASN A 79 -3.66 -6.29 18.20
C ASN A 79 -3.43 -4.86 17.71
N ARG A 80 -2.18 -4.48 17.47
CA ARG A 80 -1.85 -3.20 16.82
C ARG A 80 -2.52 -3.09 15.44
N VAL A 81 -2.97 -1.88 15.10
CA VAL A 81 -3.54 -1.54 13.79
C VAL A 81 -2.72 -0.43 13.14
N ALA A 82 -2.66 -0.39 11.82
CA ALA A 82 -1.96 0.69 11.10
C ALA A 82 -2.73 2.02 11.18
N GLN A 83 -2.03 3.15 11.04
CA GLN A 83 -2.66 4.47 10.91
C GLN A 83 -3.56 4.50 9.66
N GLY A 84 -4.77 5.07 9.77
CA GLY A 84 -5.68 5.16 8.62
C GLY A 84 -5.08 5.96 7.46
N MET A 85 -4.38 7.05 7.77
CA MET A 85 -3.73 7.89 6.77
C MET A 85 -2.51 7.24 6.10
N LEU A 86 -1.90 6.22 6.72
CA LEU A 86 -0.87 5.41 6.05
C LEU A 86 -1.48 4.68 4.85
N GLY A 87 -2.69 4.13 4.99
CA GLY A 87 -3.40 3.47 3.89
C GLY A 87 -3.84 4.45 2.79
N ALA A 88 -4.26 5.66 3.16
CA ALA A 88 -4.67 6.69 2.20
C ALA A 88 -3.50 7.30 1.40
N GLY A 89 -2.27 7.21 1.93
CA GLY A 89 -1.06 7.75 1.30
C GLY A 89 -0.36 6.82 0.29
N LEU A 90 -0.90 5.62 0.05
CA LEU A 90 -0.35 4.59 -0.87
C LEU A 90 -1.00 4.63 -2.25
#